data_AF-A0A291TII2-F1
#
_entry.id   AF-A0A291TII2-F1
#
_cell.length_a   1.000
_cell.length_b   1.000
_cell.length_c   1.000
_cell.angle_alpha   90.00
_cell.angle_beta   90.00
_cell.angle_gamma   90.00
#
_symmetry.space_group_name_H-M   'P 1'
#
loop_
_entity.id
_entity.type
_entity.pdbx_description
1 polymer ?
#
loop_
_entity_poly.entity_id
_entity_poly.type
_entity_poly.pdbx_seq_one_letter_code
_entity_poly.pdbx_strand_id
1 'polypeptide(L)'
;MKQRLKAVALAIGCALTVAPACAEPVQLTPLDKTFTLQVLGSGGPISDDLRASSSEVIWWKGKSRILIDAGGGVYLRFGQAGAKLEEVDFIGISHFHTDHVTDLPALLKGAYFFERSDPLDLAGPEAGSAFPSMSGYFDALFNKDKGAYAYLSGFKDGTDGLFPINLHDVPYQTPQPHTVYQQDGLTITALGIPHGDVPCLAYRIESAEGTIVISADQNGSNPAFVPFAKGADILVMPLAIHEAADQVSASLHAKPSVVAKIAAEVNPKLLVLSHWMGVGLNHKKEAMAIVKQQFHGQIVAARDLSSYPVSSVKESAHE
;
A
#
# COMPACT_ATOMS: atom_id res chain seq x y z
N MET A 1 -56.01 -22.49 -54.70
CA MET A 1 -54.82 -22.06 -53.91
C MET A 1 -55.26 -21.00 -52.91
N LYS A 2 -55.28 -21.33 -51.60
CA LYS A 2 -55.63 -20.40 -50.51
C LYS A 2 -54.34 -19.74 -49.99
N GLN A 3 -54.16 -18.44 -50.18
CA GLN A 3 -53.11 -17.68 -49.49
C GLN A 3 -53.67 -17.14 -48.16
N ARG A 4 -53.02 -17.51 -47.05
CA ARG A 4 -53.34 -17.01 -45.71
C ARG A 4 -52.64 -15.65 -45.52
N LEU A 5 -53.40 -14.58 -45.31
CA LEU A 5 -52.88 -13.34 -44.74
C LEU A 5 -52.49 -13.59 -43.27
N LYS A 6 -51.24 -13.25 -42.91
CA LYS A 6 -50.78 -13.22 -41.51
C LYS A 6 -51.20 -11.88 -40.90
N ALA A 7 -51.92 -11.92 -39.78
CA ALA A 7 -52.24 -10.76 -38.97
C ALA A 7 -50.96 -10.19 -38.34
N VAL A 8 -50.74 -8.88 -38.47
CA VAL A 8 -49.72 -8.13 -37.74
C VAL A 8 -50.37 -7.64 -36.44
N ALA A 9 -49.90 -8.16 -35.30
CA ALA A 9 -50.28 -7.66 -33.99
C ALA A 9 -49.45 -6.42 -33.67
N LEU A 10 -50.11 -5.28 -33.50
CA LEU A 10 -49.48 -4.03 -33.05
C LEU A 10 -49.43 -4.03 -31.51
N ALA A 11 -48.25 -4.28 -30.95
CA ALA A 11 -48.01 -4.16 -29.52
C ALA A 11 -47.78 -2.67 -29.17
N ILE A 12 -48.72 -2.08 -28.43
CA ILE A 12 -48.55 -0.75 -27.85
C ILE A 12 -47.63 -0.89 -26.64
N GLY A 13 -46.37 -0.48 -26.79
CA GLY A 13 -45.41 -0.44 -25.70
C GLY A 13 -45.65 0.77 -24.80
N CYS A 14 -46.05 0.54 -23.55
CA CYS A 14 -45.93 1.55 -22.49
C CYS A 14 -44.45 1.86 -22.26
N ALA A 15 -44.00 3.04 -22.69
CA ALA A 15 -42.68 3.55 -22.35
C ALA A 15 -42.69 4.01 -20.88
N LEU A 16 -42.24 3.15 -19.97
CA LEU A 16 -41.80 3.55 -18.63
C LEU A 16 -40.49 4.32 -18.79
N THR A 17 -40.53 5.64 -18.67
CA THR A 17 -39.34 6.48 -18.59
C THR A 17 -38.70 6.29 -17.22
N VAL A 18 -37.76 5.35 -17.11
CA VAL A 18 -36.85 5.28 -15.96
C VAL A 18 -35.90 6.47 -16.10
N ALA A 19 -36.02 7.46 -15.22
CA ALA A 19 -35.04 8.53 -15.14
C ALA A 19 -33.66 7.89 -14.89
N PRO A 20 -32.61 8.25 -15.63
CA PRO A 20 -31.28 7.73 -15.34
C PRO A 20 -30.91 8.19 -13.94
N ALA A 21 -30.69 7.25 -13.02
CA ALA A 21 -30.02 7.54 -11.78
C ALA A 21 -28.70 8.22 -12.17
N CYS A 22 -28.53 9.49 -11.77
CA CYS A 22 -27.27 10.19 -11.93
C CYS A 22 -26.25 9.42 -11.10
N ALA A 23 -25.47 8.56 -11.76
CA ALA A 23 -24.31 7.96 -11.13
C ALA A 23 -23.34 9.11 -10.85
N GLU A 24 -23.24 9.52 -9.59
CA GLU A 24 -22.16 10.42 -9.20
C GLU A 24 -20.83 9.78 -9.61
N PRO A 25 -19.92 10.53 -10.24
CA PRO A 25 -18.63 9.99 -10.63
C PRO A 25 -17.94 9.44 -9.38
N VAL A 26 -17.41 8.21 -9.47
CA VAL A 26 -16.67 7.59 -8.37
C VAL A 26 -15.51 8.53 -8.01
N GLN A 27 -15.56 9.11 -6.80
CA GLN A 27 -14.51 10.00 -6.33
C GLN A 27 -13.31 9.17 -5.90
N LEU A 28 -12.24 9.22 -6.71
CA LEU A 28 -11.00 8.48 -6.50
C LEU A 28 -10.05 9.16 -5.50
N THR A 29 -10.32 10.43 -5.21
CA THR A 29 -9.61 11.24 -4.23
C THR A 29 -10.28 11.10 -2.86
N PRO A 30 -9.54 10.96 -1.75
CA PRO A 30 -10.15 10.91 -0.42
C PRO A 30 -10.92 12.19 -0.10
N LEU A 31 -12.06 12.03 0.57
CA LEU A 31 -12.86 13.16 1.08
C LEU A 31 -12.19 13.83 2.28
N ASP A 32 -11.65 13.03 3.19
CA ASP A 32 -10.85 13.50 4.33
C ASP A 32 -9.36 13.17 4.07
N LYS A 33 -8.52 14.20 4.17
CA LYS A 33 -7.06 14.14 3.99
C LYS A 33 -6.29 14.66 5.21
N THR A 34 -6.95 14.78 6.37
CA THR A 34 -6.34 15.29 7.60
C THR A 34 -5.24 14.35 8.11
N PHE A 35 -5.60 13.08 8.36
CA PHE A 35 -4.69 11.96 8.54
C PHE A 35 -5.36 10.68 8.02
N THR A 36 -5.02 10.30 6.79
CA THR A 36 -5.77 9.26 6.05
C THR A 36 -4.82 8.29 5.38
N LEU A 37 -5.06 7.00 5.59
CA LEU A 37 -4.49 5.94 4.78
C LEU A 37 -5.30 5.82 3.48
N GLN A 38 -4.66 5.90 2.31
CA GLN A 38 -5.26 5.49 1.06
C GLN A 38 -4.42 4.39 0.41
N VAL A 39 -5.07 3.28 0.08
CA VAL A 39 -4.43 2.17 -0.60
C VAL A 39 -4.41 2.48 -2.10
N LEU A 40 -3.23 2.64 -2.69
CA LEU A 40 -3.10 2.88 -4.12
C LEU A 40 -3.23 1.56 -4.89
N GLY A 41 -2.52 0.53 -4.43
CA GLY A 41 -2.56 -0.81 -4.97
C GLY A 41 -2.63 -1.85 -3.86
N SER A 42 -3.44 -2.87 -4.09
CA SER A 42 -3.82 -3.85 -3.08
C SER A 42 -3.55 -5.30 -3.50
N GLY A 43 -2.93 -5.51 -4.67
CA GLY A 43 -2.53 -6.81 -5.19
C GLY A 43 -1.07 -7.16 -4.85
N GLY A 44 -0.64 -8.32 -5.32
CA GLY A 44 0.76 -8.77 -5.30
C GLY A 44 1.36 -8.80 -6.72
N PRO A 45 2.17 -9.82 -7.08
CA PRO A 45 2.87 -9.90 -8.37
C PRO A 45 2.02 -10.47 -9.52
N ILE A 46 0.69 -10.46 -9.37
CA ILE A 46 -0.25 -11.13 -10.29
C ILE A 46 -1.00 -10.08 -11.10
N SER A 47 -1.23 -10.36 -12.38
CA SER A 47 -1.72 -9.37 -13.36
C SER A 47 -3.16 -9.60 -13.84
N ASP A 48 -3.82 -10.69 -13.43
CA ASP A 48 -5.14 -11.10 -13.93
C ASP A 48 -6.30 -10.74 -12.97
N ASP A 49 -6.05 -9.96 -11.92
CA ASP A 49 -7.03 -9.59 -10.89
C ASP A 49 -7.47 -8.11 -10.92
N LEU A 50 -6.96 -7.34 -11.89
CA LEU A 50 -7.22 -5.91 -12.09
C LEU A 50 -6.80 -5.00 -10.92
N ARG A 51 -5.81 -5.42 -10.12
CA ARG A 51 -5.21 -4.61 -9.06
C ARG A 51 -3.85 -4.08 -9.48
N ALA A 52 -3.51 -2.89 -9.02
CA ALA A 52 -2.12 -2.48 -8.91
C ALA A 52 -1.45 -3.27 -7.77
N SER A 53 -0.15 -3.50 -7.88
CA SER A 53 0.64 -4.10 -6.82
C SER A 53 0.79 -3.16 -5.62
N SER A 54 1.33 -3.67 -4.51
CA SER A 54 1.32 -3.03 -3.19
C SER A 54 1.79 -1.57 -3.22
N SER A 55 0.96 -0.69 -2.65
CA SER A 55 1.35 0.67 -2.26
C SER A 55 0.26 1.38 -1.46
N GLU A 56 0.69 2.19 -0.51
CA GLU A 56 -0.14 3.08 0.28
C GLU A 56 0.37 4.52 0.20
N VAL A 57 -0.54 5.48 0.06
CA VAL A 57 -0.25 6.91 0.26
C VAL A 57 -0.92 7.38 1.55
N ILE A 58 -0.17 8.08 2.39
CA ILE A 58 -0.69 8.64 3.64
C ILE A 58 -0.82 10.14 3.45
N TRP A 59 -2.07 10.60 3.62
CA TRP A 59 -2.43 11.99 3.56
C TRP A 59 -2.25 12.61 4.94
N TRP A 60 -1.58 13.76 4.99
CA TRP A 60 -1.41 14.53 6.21
C TRP A 60 -1.63 16.01 5.92
N LYS A 61 -2.55 16.63 6.68
CA LYS A 61 -2.94 18.05 6.55
C LYS A 61 -3.28 18.45 5.10
N GLY A 62 -4.00 17.58 4.39
CA GLY A 62 -4.48 17.84 3.03
C GLY A 62 -3.52 17.42 1.91
N LYS A 63 -2.31 16.96 2.23
CA LYS A 63 -1.22 16.68 1.26
C LYS A 63 -0.82 15.20 1.24
N SER A 64 -0.35 14.70 0.10
CA SER A 64 0.16 13.32 -0.04
C SER A 64 1.61 13.22 0.44
N ARG A 65 1.82 13.18 1.76
CA ARG A 65 3.13 13.42 2.39
C ARG A 65 4.04 12.18 2.42
N ILE A 66 3.47 10.98 2.41
CA ILE A 66 4.20 9.72 2.59
C ILE A 66 3.71 8.70 1.56
N LEU A 67 4.64 7.99 0.93
CA LEU A 67 4.37 6.81 0.10
C LEU A 67 5.07 5.59 0.71
N ILE A 68 4.34 4.49 0.90
CA ILE A 68 4.91 3.20 1.27
C ILE A 68 4.71 2.24 0.11
N ASP A 69 5.81 1.66 -0.36
CA ASP A 69 5.93 0.86 -1.58
C ASP A 69 5.50 1.59 -2.87
N ALA A 70 5.98 1.09 -3.99
CA ALA A 70 5.73 1.60 -5.33
C ALA A 70 5.67 0.43 -6.34
N GLY A 71 4.77 -0.52 -6.10
CA GLY A 71 4.53 -1.66 -7.00
C GLY A 71 4.03 -1.29 -8.40
N GLY A 72 3.99 -2.26 -9.30
CA GLY A 72 3.51 -2.05 -10.67
C GLY A 72 2.07 -1.53 -10.74
N GLY A 73 1.86 -0.47 -11.52
CA GLY A 73 0.56 0.18 -11.71
C GLY A 73 0.29 1.32 -10.71
N VAL A 74 1.12 1.47 -9.68
CA VAL A 74 0.99 2.52 -8.66
C VAL A 74 1.19 3.91 -9.25
N TYR A 75 2.04 4.09 -10.28
CA TYR A 75 2.18 5.38 -10.96
C TYR A 75 0.83 5.92 -11.44
N LEU A 76 0.01 5.06 -12.07
CA LEU A 76 -1.32 5.43 -12.53
C LEU A 76 -2.26 5.73 -11.34
N ARG A 77 -2.23 4.87 -10.30
CA ARG A 77 -3.10 5.01 -9.12
C ARG A 77 -2.77 6.26 -8.30
N PHE A 78 -1.50 6.61 -8.18
CA PHE A 78 -1.02 7.82 -7.52
C PHE A 78 -1.64 9.08 -8.17
N GLY A 79 -1.60 9.17 -9.50
CA GLY A 79 -2.24 10.25 -10.24
C GLY A 79 -3.78 10.24 -10.10
N GLN A 80 -4.42 9.07 -10.15
CA GLN A 80 -5.87 8.94 -9.96
C GLN A 80 -6.35 9.36 -8.56
N ALA A 81 -5.53 9.12 -7.54
CA ALA A 81 -5.77 9.57 -6.18
C ALA A 81 -5.66 11.10 -6.03
N GLY A 82 -5.10 11.80 -7.04
CA GLY A 82 -4.77 13.21 -6.98
C GLY A 82 -3.58 13.50 -6.06
N ALA A 83 -2.73 12.49 -5.82
CA ALA A 83 -1.50 12.65 -5.07
C ALA A 83 -0.45 13.36 -5.96
N LYS A 84 0.50 14.01 -5.28
CA LYS A 84 1.45 14.94 -5.87
C LYS A 84 2.84 14.66 -5.35
N LEU A 85 3.79 14.40 -6.24
CA LEU A 85 5.16 14.09 -5.83
C LEU A 85 5.86 15.30 -5.20
N GLU A 86 5.48 16.51 -5.59
CA GLU A 86 5.98 17.75 -4.96
C GLU A 86 5.56 17.89 -3.49
N GLU A 87 4.58 17.10 -3.04
CA GLU A 87 4.11 17.08 -1.64
C GLU A 87 4.67 15.92 -0.81
N VAL A 88 5.34 14.93 -1.43
CA VAL A 88 5.85 13.74 -0.73
C VAL A 88 7.16 14.06 -0.04
N ASP A 89 7.26 13.93 1.27
CA ASP A 89 8.53 14.09 2.00
C ASP A 89 9.27 12.78 2.20
N PHE A 90 8.54 11.67 2.28
CA PHE A 90 9.09 10.35 2.59
C PHE A 90 8.54 9.26 1.66
N ILE A 91 9.44 8.42 1.17
CA ILE A 91 9.12 7.15 0.51
C ILE A 91 9.80 6.01 1.29
N GLY A 92 9.00 5.03 1.72
CA GLY A 92 9.51 3.80 2.34
C GLY A 92 9.28 2.61 1.42
N ILE A 93 10.34 1.86 1.11
CA ILE A 93 10.26 0.58 0.39
C ILE A 93 10.41 -0.54 1.41
N SER A 94 9.35 -1.33 1.60
CA SER A 94 9.34 -2.44 2.54
C SER A 94 10.38 -3.49 2.18
N HIS A 95 10.45 -3.88 0.90
CA HIS A 95 11.43 -4.82 0.36
C HIS A 95 11.54 -4.73 -1.17
N PHE A 96 12.53 -5.41 -1.74
CA PHE A 96 12.88 -5.33 -3.17
C PHE A 96 12.30 -6.45 -4.04
N HIS A 97 11.11 -6.97 -3.71
CA HIS A 97 10.32 -7.68 -4.70
C HIS A 97 9.72 -6.69 -5.70
N THR A 98 9.53 -7.14 -6.94
CA THR A 98 9.15 -6.24 -8.04
C THR A 98 7.77 -5.63 -7.85
N ASP A 99 6.85 -6.33 -7.20
CA ASP A 99 5.51 -5.88 -6.87
C ASP A 99 5.47 -4.84 -5.73
N HIS A 100 6.63 -4.46 -5.18
CA HIS A 100 6.74 -3.40 -4.14
C HIS A 100 7.56 -2.18 -4.57
N VAL A 101 8.27 -2.20 -5.71
CA VAL A 101 9.26 -1.14 -6.02
C VAL A 101 9.31 -0.69 -7.49
N THR A 102 8.73 -1.44 -8.41
CA THR A 102 8.97 -1.24 -9.86
C THR A 102 8.53 0.10 -10.43
N ASP A 103 7.53 0.76 -9.86
CA ASP A 103 7.04 2.07 -10.30
C ASP A 103 7.79 3.25 -9.65
N LEU A 104 8.71 3.03 -8.72
CA LEU A 104 9.51 4.09 -8.12
C LEU A 104 10.21 5.01 -9.16
N PRO A 105 10.95 4.50 -10.15
CA PRO A 105 11.55 5.36 -11.18
C PRO A 105 10.51 6.10 -12.03
N ALA A 106 9.35 5.48 -12.30
CA ALA A 106 8.28 6.12 -13.07
C ALA A 106 7.65 7.28 -12.30
N LEU A 107 7.44 7.12 -10.98
CA LEU A 107 7.00 8.19 -10.09
C LEU A 107 8.02 9.32 -10.05
N LEU A 108 9.29 9.01 -9.74
CA LEU A 108 10.34 10.01 -9.62
C LEU A 108 10.57 10.80 -10.91
N LYS A 109 10.37 10.18 -12.08
CA LYS A 109 10.44 10.90 -13.37
C LYS A 109 9.50 12.11 -13.44
N GLY A 110 8.40 12.12 -12.67
CA GLY A 110 7.49 13.26 -12.54
C GLY A 110 8.18 14.57 -12.10
N ALA A 111 9.33 14.49 -11.41
CA ALA A 111 10.07 15.64 -10.88
C ALA A 111 10.49 16.68 -11.93
N TYR A 112 10.66 16.31 -13.20
CA TYR A 112 10.99 17.30 -14.24
C TYR A 112 9.88 18.31 -14.54
N PHE A 113 8.67 18.08 -14.05
CA PHE A 113 7.49 18.85 -14.41
C PHE A 113 7.01 19.78 -13.30
N PHE A 114 7.78 19.91 -12.21
CA PHE A 114 7.50 20.83 -11.12
C PHE A 114 8.80 21.33 -10.46
N GLU A 115 8.69 22.43 -9.72
CA GLU A 115 9.82 22.97 -8.96
C GLU A 115 9.74 22.50 -7.51
N ARG A 116 10.81 21.85 -7.04
CA ARG A 116 11.01 21.45 -5.65
C ARG A 116 12.49 21.56 -5.32
N SER A 117 12.79 22.14 -4.15
CA SER A 117 14.15 22.18 -3.59
C SER A 117 14.31 21.32 -2.35
N ASP A 118 13.21 21.05 -1.64
CA ASP A 118 13.24 20.31 -0.38
C ASP A 118 13.65 18.85 -0.64
N PRO A 119 14.56 18.29 0.18
CA PRO A 119 14.96 16.90 0.03
C PRO A 119 13.78 15.93 0.16
N LEU A 120 13.93 14.75 -0.44
CA LEU A 120 13.04 13.60 -0.23
C LEU A 120 13.79 12.53 0.54
N ASP A 121 13.23 12.05 1.64
CA ASP A 121 13.77 10.89 2.35
C ASP A 121 13.28 9.60 1.69
N LEU A 122 14.22 8.73 1.32
CA LEU A 122 13.95 7.43 0.69
C LEU A 122 14.60 6.33 1.52
N ALA A 123 13.78 5.51 2.17
CA ALA A 123 14.23 4.45 3.05
C ALA A 123 13.88 3.06 2.52
N GLY A 124 14.75 2.10 2.76
CA GLY A 124 14.51 0.68 2.51
C GLY A 124 15.48 -0.19 3.30
N PRO A 125 15.37 -1.52 3.24
CA PRO A 125 16.24 -2.39 4.02
C PRO A 125 17.70 -2.30 3.56
N GLU A 126 18.62 -2.60 4.47
CA GLU A 126 19.99 -2.97 4.12
C GLU A 126 20.01 -4.20 3.19
N ALA A 127 21.11 -4.36 2.44
CA ALA A 127 21.27 -5.47 1.52
C ALA A 127 21.26 -6.83 2.24
N GLY A 128 20.76 -7.86 1.56
CA GLY A 128 20.75 -9.22 2.08
C GLY A 128 20.33 -10.23 1.04
N SER A 129 20.89 -11.43 1.13
CA SER A 129 20.66 -12.51 0.15
C SER A 129 20.95 -12.02 -1.28
N ALA A 130 19.96 -12.07 -2.18
CA ALA A 130 20.08 -11.57 -3.55
C ALA A 130 19.57 -10.12 -3.73
N PHE A 131 19.14 -9.46 -2.65
CA PHE A 131 18.47 -8.17 -2.70
C PHE A 131 19.44 -7.02 -2.40
N PRO A 132 19.32 -5.88 -3.12
CA PRO A 132 20.14 -4.70 -2.86
C PRO A 132 19.71 -4.01 -1.55
N SER A 133 20.51 -3.06 -1.08
CA SER A 133 20.03 -2.05 -0.14
C SER A 133 19.24 -0.95 -0.87
N MET A 134 18.64 -0.01 -0.15
CA MET A 134 18.01 1.16 -0.76
C MET A 134 18.99 2.00 -1.58
N SER A 135 20.17 2.27 -1.02
CA SER A 135 21.23 2.98 -1.74
C SER A 135 21.76 2.19 -2.94
N GLY A 136 21.90 0.86 -2.82
CA GLY A 136 22.31 -0.01 -3.90
C GLY A 136 21.29 -0.06 -5.05
N TYR A 137 20.00 -0.14 -4.73
CA TYR A 137 18.92 -0.08 -5.72
C TYR A 137 18.88 1.29 -6.39
N PHE A 138 19.00 2.37 -5.62
CA PHE A 138 19.07 3.74 -6.14
C PHE A 138 20.24 3.90 -7.11
N ASP A 139 21.45 3.46 -6.76
CA ASP A 139 22.62 3.55 -7.64
C ASP A 139 22.45 2.69 -8.91
N ALA A 140 21.84 1.50 -8.81
CA ALA A 140 21.57 0.67 -9.99
C ALA A 140 20.64 1.36 -10.99
N LEU A 141 19.73 2.21 -10.51
CA LEU A 141 18.82 2.98 -11.36
C LEU A 141 19.41 4.31 -11.82
N PHE A 142 20.00 5.10 -10.91
CA PHE A 142 20.22 6.53 -11.14
C PHE A 142 21.70 6.93 -11.10
N ASN A 143 22.64 5.99 -10.95
CA ASN A 143 24.05 6.34 -11.06
C ASN A 143 24.36 6.98 -12.43
N LYS A 144 25.10 8.09 -12.44
CA LYS A 144 25.38 8.91 -13.64
C LYS A 144 26.10 8.14 -14.76
N ASP A 145 26.93 7.16 -14.40
CA ASP A 145 27.80 6.47 -15.37
C ASP A 145 27.19 5.14 -15.84
N LYS A 146 26.48 4.44 -14.96
CA LYS A 146 26.02 3.04 -15.19
C LYS A 146 24.56 2.77 -14.85
N GLY A 147 23.83 3.76 -14.33
CA GLY A 147 22.43 3.60 -13.94
C GLY A 147 21.52 3.38 -15.15
N ALA A 148 20.52 2.50 -15.02
CA ALA A 148 19.55 2.25 -16.07
C ALA A 148 18.81 3.53 -16.54
N TYR A 149 18.66 4.49 -15.63
CA TYR A 149 18.05 5.80 -15.82
C TYR A 149 19.02 6.92 -15.40
N ALA A 150 20.28 6.83 -15.82
CA ALA A 150 21.34 7.80 -15.47
C ALA A 150 21.00 9.29 -15.72
N TYR A 151 20.06 9.59 -16.62
CA TYR A 151 19.58 10.96 -16.82
C TYR A 151 18.86 11.54 -15.58
N LEU A 152 18.38 10.70 -14.66
CA LEU A 152 17.81 11.08 -13.36
C LEU A 152 18.87 11.17 -12.24
N SER A 153 20.16 11.13 -12.57
CA SER A 153 21.24 11.13 -11.57
C SER A 153 21.28 12.36 -10.67
N GLY A 154 20.70 13.48 -11.09
CA GLY A 154 20.59 14.70 -10.28
C GLY A 154 19.83 14.51 -8.97
N PHE A 155 19.03 13.44 -8.80
CA PHE A 155 18.44 13.10 -7.50
C PHE A 155 19.48 12.82 -6.41
N LYS A 156 20.71 12.47 -6.77
CA LYS A 156 21.76 12.18 -5.78
C LYS A 156 22.18 13.43 -4.98
N ASP A 157 22.16 14.60 -5.62
CA ASP A 157 22.76 15.82 -5.08
C ASP A 157 21.96 17.10 -5.36
N GLY A 158 20.77 16.99 -5.98
CA GLY A 158 19.92 18.12 -6.31
C GLY A 158 20.40 18.92 -7.54
N THR A 159 21.06 18.25 -8.49
CA THR A 159 21.52 18.86 -9.75
C THR A 159 20.53 18.60 -10.90
N ASP A 160 20.81 19.18 -12.07
CA ASP A 160 20.03 18.97 -13.30
C ASP A 160 18.52 19.31 -13.19
N GLY A 161 18.19 20.26 -12.30
CA GLY A 161 16.81 20.69 -12.05
C GLY A 161 15.99 19.72 -11.19
N LEU A 162 16.65 18.78 -10.52
CA LEU A 162 16.05 17.83 -9.57
C LEU A 162 16.36 18.23 -8.12
N PHE A 163 15.62 17.65 -7.17
CA PHE A 163 15.86 17.81 -5.73
C PHE A 163 16.71 16.64 -5.17
N PRO A 164 17.47 16.85 -4.09
CA PRO A 164 18.26 15.78 -3.51
C PRO A 164 17.38 14.72 -2.81
N ILE A 165 17.79 13.46 -2.89
CA ILE A 165 17.19 12.33 -2.18
C ILE A 165 18.16 11.89 -1.09
N ASN A 166 17.68 11.90 0.15
CA ASN A 166 18.39 11.35 1.30
C ASN A 166 18.08 9.86 1.39
N LEU A 167 19.12 9.03 1.24
CA LEU A 167 18.99 7.57 1.23
C LEU A 167 19.19 7.00 2.63
N HIS A 168 18.28 6.14 3.07
CA HIS A 168 18.34 5.43 4.34
C HIS A 168 18.34 3.92 4.11
N ASP A 169 19.49 3.28 4.37
CA ASP A 169 19.60 1.82 4.45
C ASP A 169 19.33 1.39 5.89
N VAL A 170 18.23 0.67 6.11
CA VAL A 170 17.72 0.36 7.45
C VAL A 170 18.08 -1.07 7.86
N PRO A 171 18.71 -1.28 9.03
CA PRO A 171 18.95 -2.62 9.56
C PRO A 171 17.64 -3.38 9.82
N TYR A 172 17.50 -4.57 9.20
CA TYR A 172 16.29 -5.40 9.31
C TYR A 172 16.49 -6.67 10.17
N GLN A 173 17.73 -6.98 10.55
CA GLN A 173 18.05 -8.18 11.33
C GLN A 173 18.07 -7.92 12.85
N THR A 174 17.55 -6.77 13.27
CA THR A 174 17.53 -6.35 14.68
C THR A 174 16.08 -6.25 15.16
N PRO A 175 15.77 -6.62 16.41
CA PRO A 175 14.44 -6.40 16.98
C PRO A 175 14.13 -4.93 17.31
N GLN A 176 15.06 -4.01 17.08
CA GLN A 176 14.95 -2.60 17.43
C GLN A 176 14.36 -1.82 16.24
N PRO A 177 13.27 -1.06 16.47
CA PRO A 177 12.77 -0.12 15.47
C PRO A 177 13.75 1.04 15.24
N HIS A 178 13.80 1.56 14.01
CA HIS A 178 14.65 2.67 13.59
C HIS A 178 13.80 3.84 13.10
N THR A 179 13.98 5.03 13.65
CA THR A 179 13.33 6.24 13.14
C THR A 179 13.98 6.63 11.81
N VAL A 180 13.17 6.69 10.74
CA VAL A 180 13.61 6.99 9.37
C VAL A 180 13.13 8.36 8.88
N TYR A 181 12.19 8.98 9.60
CA TYR A 181 11.71 10.33 9.33
C TYR A 181 11.10 10.94 10.60
N GLN A 182 11.38 12.21 10.87
CA GLN A 182 10.76 12.94 11.96
C GLN A 182 10.71 14.45 11.68
N GLN A 183 9.55 14.91 11.18
CA GLN A 183 9.32 16.32 10.87
C GLN A 183 7.81 16.61 10.79
N ASP A 184 7.40 17.88 10.95
CA ASP A 184 6.01 18.35 10.75
C ASP A 184 4.92 17.62 11.55
N GLY A 185 5.30 17.08 12.71
CA GLY A 185 4.42 16.32 13.59
C GLY A 185 4.19 14.87 13.14
N LEU A 186 4.99 14.38 12.18
CA LEU A 186 5.06 12.98 11.77
C LEU A 186 6.35 12.35 12.30
N THR A 187 6.23 11.15 12.85
CA THR A 187 7.37 10.26 13.12
C THR A 187 7.14 8.97 12.35
N ILE A 188 8.12 8.53 11.56
CA ILE A 188 8.08 7.24 10.84
C ILE A 188 9.19 6.37 11.38
N THR A 189 8.81 5.18 11.82
CA THR A 189 9.73 4.18 12.37
C THR A 189 9.61 2.88 11.56
N ALA A 190 10.74 2.30 11.19
CA ALA A 190 10.83 1.03 10.49
C ALA A 190 11.26 -0.10 11.44
N LEU A 191 10.72 -1.30 11.26
CA LEU A 191 11.12 -2.50 11.99
C LEU A 191 11.36 -3.65 11.01
N GLY A 192 12.47 -4.37 11.18
CA GLY A 192 12.72 -5.60 10.44
C GLY A 192 11.69 -6.69 10.70
N ILE A 193 11.17 -7.30 9.64
CA ILE A 193 10.15 -8.35 9.70
C ILE A 193 10.52 -9.57 8.84
N PRO A 194 10.01 -10.77 9.18
CA PRO A 194 10.44 -12.01 8.55
C PRO A 194 9.64 -12.28 7.27
N HIS A 195 10.33 -12.26 6.13
CA HIS A 195 9.79 -12.57 4.81
C HIS A 195 10.70 -13.58 4.09
N GLY A 196 10.88 -14.77 4.67
CA GLY A 196 11.87 -15.74 4.19
C GLY A 196 13.30 -15.20 4.29
N ASP A 197 14.05 -15.27 3.19
CA ASP A 197 15.41 -14.73 3.06
C ASP A 197 15.45 -13.29 2.52
N VAL A 198 14.29 -12.67 2.35
CA VAL A 198 14.13 -11.32 1.80
C VAL A 198 14.27 -10.29 2.93
N PRO A 199 15.18 -9.31 2.81
CA PRO A 199 15.20 -8.14 3.68
C PRO A 199 13.87 -7.40 3.61
N CYS A 200 13.17 -7.25 4.74
CA CYS A 200 11.83 -6.68 4.76
C CYS A 200 11.60 -5.81 5.99
N LEU A 201 10.86 -4.71 5.81
CA LEU A 201 10.55 -3.72 6.83
C LEU A 201 9.04 -3.49 6.95
N ALA A 202 8.56 -3.40 8.18
CA ALA A 202 7.27 -2.81 8.50
C ALA A 202 7.46 -1.33 8.85
N TYR A 203 6.45 -0.50 8.59
CA TYR A 203 6.47 0.93 8.89
C TYR A 203 5.37 1.32 9.88
N ARG A 204 5.71 2.13 10.87
CA ARG A 204 4.79 2.76 11.82
C ARG A 204 4.86 4.27 11.63
N ILE A 205 3.71 4.87 11.33
CA ILE A 205 3.53 6.29 11.08
C ILE A 205 2.70 6.88 12.22
N GLU A 206 3.29 7.80 12.96
CA GLU A 206 2.69 8.41 14.15
C GLU A 206 2.51 9.91 13.97
N SER A 207 1.36 10.41 14.40
CA SER A 207 1.05 11.84 14.49
C SER A 207 0.22 12.15 15.73
N ALA A 208 -0.05 13.43 15.98
CA ALA A 208 -1.00 13.84 17.01
C ALA A 208 -2.42 13.29 16.77
N GLU A 209 -2.79 13.00 15.52
CA GLU A 209 -4.11 12.49 15.13
C GLU A 209 -4.22 10.97 15.27
N GLY A 210 -3.12 10.23 15.44
CA GLY A 210 -3.16 8.78 15.66
C GLY A 210 -1.97 8.01 15.10
N THR A 211 -2.15 6.70 14.90
CA THR A 211 -1.11 5.78 14.44
C THR A 211 -1.61 4.87 13.32
N ILE A 212 -0.83 4.79 12.22
CA ILE A 212 -1.01 3.83 11.13
C ILE A 212 0.20 2.90 11.12
N VAL A 213 -0.03 1.59 11.02
CA VAL A 213 1.03 0.58 10.89
C VAL A 213 0.81 -0.22 9.62
N ILE A 214 1.83 -0.28 8.77
CA ILE A 214 1.87 -1.11 7.57
C ILE A 214 2.81 -2.27 7.87
N SER A 215 2.26 -3.49 7.95
CA SER A 215 3.02 -4.65 8.37
C SER A 215 4.00 -5.16 7.32
N ALA A 216 3.76 -4.80 6.04
CA ALA A 216 4.33 -5.42 4.85
C ALA A 216 4.19 -6.95 4.86
N ASP A 217 4.88 -7.61 3.93
CA ASP A 217 4.84 -9.05 3.75
C ASP A 217 5.66 -9.76 4.84
N GLN A 218 4.97 -10.43 5.76
CA GLN A 218 5.62 -11.23 6.81
C GLN A 218 4.91 -12.54 7.10
N ASN A 219 5.67 -13.49 7.63
CA ASN A 219 5.17 -14.77 8.15
C ASN A 219 4.67 -14.73 9.61
N GLY A 220 4.86 -13.60 10.32
CA GLY A 220 4.38 -13.40 11.69
C GLY A 220 5.24 -14.01 12.79
N SER A 221 6.47 -14.47 12.49
CA SER A 221 7.36 -15.11 13.47
C SER A 221 8.20 -14.14 14.31
N ASN A 222 8.26 -12.84 13.98
CA ASN A 222 9.04 -11.88 14.77
C ASN A 222 8.25 -11.40 15.99
N PRO A 223 8.66 -11.76 17.23
CA PRO A 223 7.94 -11.36 18.43
C PRO A 223 7.97 -9.86 18.72
N ALA A 224 8.88 -9.10 18.09
CA ALA A 224 8.94 -7.65 18.23
C ALA A 224 7.82 -6.92 17.46
N PHE A 225 7.18 -7.59 16.49
CA PHE A 225 6.16 -6.94 15.65
C PHE A 225 4.90 -6.56 16.44
N VAL A 226 4.39 -7.43 17.32
CA VAL A 226 3.18 -7.14 18.10
C VAL A 226 3.38 -5.93 19.03
N PRO A 227 4.47 -5.83 19.83
CA PRO A 227 4.80 -4.63 20.59
C PRO A 227 4.93 -3.37 19.71
N PHE A 228 5.59 -3.50 18.55
CA PHE A 228 5.76 -2.40 17.61
C PHE A 228 4.43 -1.90 17.03
N ALA A 229 3.50 -2.80 16.73
CA ALA A 229 2.21 -2.45 16.15
C ALA A 229 1.15 -2.07 17.20
N LYS A 230 1.40 -2.34 18.49
CA LYS A 230 0.44 -2.11 19.57
C LYS A 230 -0.05 -0.65 19.58
N GLY A 231 -1.36 -0.48 19.77
CA GLY A 231 -1.99 0.84 19.83
C GLY A 231 -2.22 1.51 18.46
N ALA A 232 -2.01 0.80 17.35
CA ALA A 232 -2.37 1.30 16.03
C ALA A 232 -3.88 1.60 15.94
N ASP A 233 -4.23 2.75 15.37
CA ASP A 233 -5.62 3.01 14.96
C ASP A 233 -5.93 2.18 13.72
N ILE A 234 -5.01 2.16 12.74
CA ILE A 234 -5.11 1.35 11.52
C ILE A 234 -3.91 0.42 11.45
N LEU A 235 -4.17 -0.87 11.26
CA LEU A 235 -3.17 -1.88 10.94
C LEU A 235 -3.45 -2.44 9.54
N VAL A 236 -2.47 -2.34 8.64
CA VAL A 236 -2.52 -2.99 7.32
C VAL A 236 -1.77 -4.31 7.40
N MET A 237 -2.42 -5.41 7.01
CA MET A 237 -1.79 -6.74 6.92
C MET A 237 -2.12 -7.46 5.62
N PRO A 238 -1.18 -8.24 5.05
CA PRO A 238 -1.39 -9.03 3.85
C PRO A 238 -2.28 -10.25 4.12
N LEU A 239 -3.05 -10.66 3.10
CA LEU A 239 -3.65 -12.00 3.02
C LEU A 239 -3.32 -12.64 1.66
N ALA A 240 -2.03 -12.87 1.47
CA ALA A 240 -1.46 -13.41 0.24
C ALA A 240 -1.77 -14.92 0.05
N ILE A 241 -1.82 -15.68 1.14
CA ILE A 241 -1.92 -17.15 1.11
C ILE A 241 -3.17 -17.67 1.83
N HIS A 242 -3.55 -18.92 1.55
CA HIS A 242 -4.65 -19.59 2.22
C HIS A 242 -4.15 -20.37 3.47
N GLU A 243 -5.07 -20.79 4.34
CA GLU A 243 -4.72 -21.45 5.62
C GLU A 243 -3.94 -22.77 5.43
N ALA A 244 -4.32 -23.55 4.42
CA ALA A 244 -3.68 -24.82 4.10
C ALA A 244 -2.41 -24.67 3.24
N ALA A 245 -1.88 -23.44 3.08
CA ALA A 245 -0.67 -23.20 2.30
C ALA A 245 0.52 -24.02 2.83
N ASP A 246 1.40 -24.40 1.90
CA ASP A 246 2.62 -25.16 2.19
C ASP A 246 3.63 -24.36 3.03
N GLN A 247 4.70 -25.04 3.43
CA GLN A 247 5.72 -24.45 4.29
C GLN A 247 6.53 -23.34 3.60
N VAL A 248 6.67 -23.38 2.28
CA VAL A 248 7.42 -22.37 1.52
C VAL A 248 6.63 -21.08 1.45
N SER A 249 5.35 -21.17 1.11
CA SER A 249 4.43 -20.04 1.12
C SER A 249 4.29 -19.46 2.53
N ALA A 250 4.19 -20.32 3.55
CA ALA A 250 4.10 -19.91 4.95
C ALA A 250 5.41 -19.41 5.57
N SER A 251 6.58 -19.64 4.94
CA SER A 251 7.83 -19.03 5.38
C SER A 251 7.97 -17.59 4.90
N LEU A 252 7.25 -17.21 3.83
CA LEU A 252 7.20 -15.86 3.30
C LEU A 252 6.02 -15.06 3.88
N HIS A 253 4.82 -15.63 3.91
CA HIS A 253 3.60 -14.92 4.30
C HIS A 253 2.86 -15.59 5.46
N ALA A 254 2.17 -14.78 6.26
CA ALA A 254 1.37 -15.24 7.38
C ALA A 254 0.11 -15.95 6.86
N LYS A 255 -0.20 -17.09 7.46
CA LYS A 255 -1.49 -17.75 7.26
C LYS A 255 -2.61 -16.89 7.85
N PRO A 256 -3.87 -16.99 7.36
CA PRO A 256 -5.01 -16.29 7.94
C PRO A 256 -5.14 -16.43 9.46
N SER A 257 -4.87 -17.62 10.02
CA SER A 257 -4.87 -17.84 11.48
C SER A 257 -3.78 -17.07 12.24
N VAL A 258 -2.61 -16.88 11.62
CA VAL A 258 -1.51 -16.07 12.17
C VAL A 258 -1.88 -14.59 12.13
N VAL A 259 -2.45 -14.12 11.02
CA VAL A 259 -2.97 -12.75 10.89
C VAL A 259 -4.07 -12.50 11.94
N ALA A 260 -4.97 -13.46 12.15
CA ALA A 260 -6.01 -13.39 13.17
C ALA A 260 -5.44 -13.16 14.58
N LYS A 261 -4.42 -13.95 14.93
CA LYS A 261 -3.73 -13.87 16.23
C LYS A 261 -3.02 -12.53 16.40
N ILE A 262 -2.24 -12.10 15.41
CA ILE A 262 -1.53 -10.82 15.45
C ILE A 262 -2.53 -9.67 15.59
N ALA A 263 -3.60 -9.66 14.80
CA ALA A 263 -4.62 -8.61 14.89
C ALA A 263 -5.32 -8.59 16.26
N ALA A 264 -5.63 -9.75 16.84
CA ALA A 264 -6.19 -9.85 18.18
C ALA A 264 -5.23 -9.33 19.26
N GLU A 265 -3.94 -9.65 19.15
CA GLU A 265 -2.92 -9.21 20.10
C GLU A 265 -2.57 -7.72 19.95
N VAL A 266 -2.53 -7.19 18.73
CA VAL A 266 -2.34 -5.75 18.48
C VAL A 266 -3.58 -4.96 18.89
N ASN A 267 -4.76 -5.51 18.61
CA ASN A 267 -6.08 -4.91 18.81
C ASN A 267 -6.21 -3.51 18.17
N PRO A 268 -6.01 -3.39 16.84
CA PRO A 268 -6.20 -2.13 16.15
C PRO A 268 -7.69 -1.75 16.10
N LYS A 269 -8.00 -0.47 15.89
CA LYS A 269 -9.39 -0.05 15.69
C LYS A 269 -9.93 -0.52 14.34
N LEU A 270 -9.08 -0.47 13.31
CA LEU A 270 -9.35 -1.00 11.97
C LEU A 270 -8.20 -1.90 11.50
N LEU A 271 -8.54 -3.12 11.09
CA LEU A 271 -7.67 -4.02 10.33
C LEU A 271 -7.98 -3.90 8.83
N VAL A 272 -7.01 -3.43 8.06
CA VAL A 272 -7.07 -3.33 6.60
C VAL A 272 -6.32 -4.52 6.00
N LEU A 273 -7.05 -5.42 5.33
CA LEU A 273 -6.49 -6.60 4.69
C LEU A 273 -6.12 -6.27 3.24
N SER A 274 -4.83 -6.33 2.91
CA SER A 274 -4.25 -5.96 1.60
C SER A 274 -3.42 -7.10 1.00
N HIS A 275 -2.57 -6.79 0.02
CA HIS A 275 -1.65 -7.72 -0.67
C HIS A 275 -2.33 -9.03 -1.06
N TRP A 276 -3.34 -8.89 -1.90
CA TRP A 276 -4.11 -10.03 -2.36
C TRP A 276 -3.40 -10.69 -3.52
N MET A 277 -2.71 -11.81 -3.28
CA MET A 277 -2.32 -12.70 -4.36
C MET A 277 -3.55 -13.49 -4.86
N GLY A 278 -3.53 -14.00 -6.09
CA GLY A 278 -4.62 -14.76 -6.71
C GLY A 278 -5.13 -15.91 -5.85
N VAL A 279 -4.25 -16.65 -5.16
CA VAL A 279 -4.65 -17.69 -4.21
C VAL A 279 -5.41 -17.10 -3.01
N GLY A 280 -4.89 -16.01 -2.44
CA GLY A 280 -5.56 -15.26 -1.37
C GLY A 280 -6.93 -14.72 -1.79
N LEU A 281 -7.08 -14.22 -3.02
CA LEU A 281 -8.36 -13.79 -3.58
C LEU A 281 -9.35 -14.94 -3.72
N ASN A 282 -8.90 -16.07 -4.27
CA ASN A 282 -9.74 -17.26 -4.45
C ASN A 282 -10.27 -17.79 -3.11
N HIS A 283 -9.49 -17.65 -2.03
CA HIS A 283 -9.88 -18.08 -0.68
C HIS A 283 -10.32 -16.93 0.23
N LYS A 284 -10.56 -15.73 -0.31
CA LYS A 284 -10.81 -14.51 0.47
C LYS A 284 -11.91 -14.69 1.51
N LYS A 285 -13.03 -15.32 1.14
CA LYS A 285 -14.16 -15.55 2.05
C LYS A 285 -13.78 -16.42 3.24
N GLU A 286 -13.00 -17.49 3.00
CA GLU A 286 -12.53 -18.40 4.04
C GLU A 286 -11.49 -17.71 4.93
N ALA A 287 -10.49 -17.06 4.33
CA ALA A 287 -9.46 -16.34 5.06
C ALA A 287 -10.06 -15.26 5.99
N MET A 288 -11.02 -14.48 5.49
CA MET A 288 -11.73 -13.49 6.31
C MET A 288 -12.55 -14.13 7.43
N ALA A 289 -13.14 -15.31 7.20
CA ALA A 289 -13.86 -16.03 8.25
C ALA A 289 -12.91 -16.50 9.36
N ILE A 290 -11.71 -16.95 9.01
CA ILE A 290 -10.67 -17.33 9.98
C ILE A 290 -10.22 -16.13 10.81
N VAL A 291 -9.93 -14.99 10.17
CA VAL A 291 -9.52 -13.76 10.89
C VAL A 291 -10.58 -13.35 11.92
N LYS A 292 -11.86 -13.43 11.56
CA LYS A 292 -13.00 -13.11 12.44
C LYS A 292 -13.17 -14.05 13.63
N GLN A 293 -12.51 -15.20 13.67
CA GLN A 293 -12.57 -16.12 14.81
C GLN A 293 -11.84 -15.57 16.04
N GLN A 294 -10.80 -14.74 15.84
CA GLN A 294 -9.98 -14.21 16.94
C GLN A 294 -10.00 -12.68 17.02
N PHE A 295 -10.10 -11.99 15.88
CA PHE A 295 -10.20 -10.53 15.87
C PHE A 295 -11.64 -10.08 15.66
N HIS A 296 -12.15 -9.32 16.62
CA HIS A 296 -13.55 -8.85 16.66
C HIS A 296 -13.71 -7.35 16.40
N GLY A 297 -12.60 -6.63 16.15
CA GLY A 297 -12.65 -5.24 15.71
C GLY A 297 -13.09 -5.11 14.25
N GLN A 298 -13.03 -3.89 13.71
CA GLN A 298 -13.43 -3.64 12.34
C GLN A 298 -12.42 -4.23 11.35
N ILE A 299 -12.92 -4.92 10.33
CA ILE A 299 -12.12 -5.54 9.28
C ILE A 299 -12.62 -5.08 7.94
N VAL A 300 -11.72 -4.59 7.09
CA VAL A 300 -12.00 -4.27 5.69
C VAL A 300 -11.04 -5.02 4.79
N ALA A 301 -11.53 -5.43 3.63
CA ALA A 301 -10.68 -5.93 2.57
C ALA A 301 -10.39 -4.78 1.60
N ALA A 302 -9.13 -4.38 1.52
CA ALA A 302 -8.68 -3.26 0.71
C ALA A 302 -9.01 -3.47 -0.78
N ARG A 303 -9.24 -2.35 -1.43
CA ARG A 303 -9.32 -2.21 -2.88
C ARG A 303 -8.44 -1.04 -3.29
N ASP A 304 -7.94 -1.07 -4.50
CA ASP A 304 -7.26 0.09 -5.07
C ASP A 304 -8.13 1.35 -4.88
N LEU A 305 -7.47 2.42 -4.49
CA LEU A 305 -8.00 3.76 -4.23
C LEU A 305 -8.97 3.87 -3.03
N SER A 306 -9.18 2.79 -2.26
CA SER A 306 -9.93 2.87 -1.00
C SER A 306 -9.18 3.69 0.05
N SER A 307 -9.93 4.48 0.83
CA SER A 307 -9.39 5.45 1.78
C SER A 307 -9.99 5.25 3.18
N TYR A 308 -9.16 5.44 4.21
CA TYR A 308 -9.47 5.19 5.61
C TYR A 308 -8.95 6.34 6.47
N PRO A 309 -9.79 7.36 6.74
CA PRO A 309 -9.44 8.47 7.64
C PRO A 309 -9.33 7.97 9.07
N VAL A 310 -8.26 8.37 9.77
CA VAL A 310 -8.03 7.94 11.16
C VAL A 310 -9.12 8.48 12.09
N SER A 311 -9.62 9.69 11.84
CA SER A 311 -10.76 10.30 12.54
C SER A 311 -11.99 9.38 12.59
N SER A 312 -12.47 8.92 11.42
CA SER A 312 -13.64 8.04 11.30
C SER A 312 -13.45 6.67 11.94
N VAL A 313 -12.22 6.14 11.90
CA VAL A 313 -11.87 4.88 12.56
C VAL A 313 -11.94 5.01 14.08
N LYS A 314 -11.63 6.19 14.64
CA LYS A 314 -11.75 6.44 16.08
C LYS A 314 -13.20 6.58 16.54
N GLU A 315 -14.03 7.32 15.79
CA GLU A 315 -15.43 7.55 16.15
C GLU A 315 -16.23 6.24 16.20
N SER A 316 -16.03 5.37 15.21
CA SER A 316 -16.72 4.09 15.10
C SER A 316 -16.24 3.00 16.09
N ALA A 317 -15.21 3.28 16.88
CA ALA A 317 -14.74 2.40 17.97
C ALA A 317 -15.40 2.72 19.33
N HIS A 318 -16.19 3.80 19.41
CA HIS A 318 -16.87 4.26 20.62
C HIS A 318 -18.39 3.98 20.64
N GLU A 319 -18.92 3.35 19.59
CA GLU A 319 -20.31 2.81 19.52
C GLU A 319 -20.34 1.31 19.84
#